data_AF-A0A318K982-F1
#
_entry.id   AF-A0A318K982-F1
#
_cell.length_a   1.000
_cell.length_b   1.000
_cell.length_c   1.000
_cell.angle_alpha   90.00
_cell.angle_beta   90.00
_cell.angle_gamma   90.00
#
_symmetry.space_group_name_H-M   'P 1'
#
loop_
_entity.id
_entity.type
_entity.pdbx_description
1 polymer ?
#
loop_
_entity_poly.entity_id
_entity_poly.type
_entity_poly.pdbx_seq_one_letter_code
_entity_poly.pdbx_strand_id
1 'polypeptide(L)'
;MANTNGYLKVGELASVTGLTVRTLHYYDEIGLLSPSGRSGAGHRLYSNDDVQRLYRIGLLRNLGLRLDEVAAALDDPAWDLPGVMARHIAELDRGLAVGHRLRRRLTMMAATVTDHRSLETRELLDTLEDMAMLDTKIQRRIPTLVYRDIAAAHEYLTTVFGMEPGRISRGDDGTAHHAEVTAGDGVIWLHAVSEQFGLQSPLTVGACTEGMSIVVEDVDAHFRHARAAGAEILYEPTDQFYGYRDYSARDLEQRLWSFMTPID
;
A
#
# COMPACT_ATOMS: atom_id res chain seq x y z
N MET A 1 27.19 -12.99 25.43
CA MET A 1 27.39 -12.62 26.85
C MET A 1 26.37 -11.56 27.18
N ALA A 2 25.41 -11.88 28.06
CA ALA A 2 24.30 -11.02 28.44
C ALA A 2 24.76 -9.92 29.42
N ASN A 3 24.37 -8.68 29.16
CA ASN A 3 24.68 -7.53 30.01
C ASN A 3 23.79 -7.58 31.28
N THR A 4 24.40 -7.49 32.46
CA THR A 4 23.85 -7.82 33.79
C THR A 4 22.84 -6.80 34.34
N ASN A 5 22.11 -6.07 33.50
CA ASN A 5 21.20 -5.02 33.98
C ASN A 5 19.76 -5.10 33.44
N GLY A 6 19.34 -6.17 32.76
CA GLY A 6 17.94 -6.38 32.34
C GLY A 6 17.36 -5.39 31.32
N TYR A 7 18.10 -4.32 31.01
CA TYR A 7 17.71 -3.25 30.10
C TYR A 7 18.72 -3.09 28.95
N LEU A 8 18.22 -2.84 27.74
CA LEU A 8 19.00 -2.52 26.54
C LEU A 8 18.92 -1.04 26.23
N LYS A 9 20.04 -0.42 25.84
CA LYS A 9 20.01 0.93 25.25
C LYS A 9 19.47 0.86 23.82
N VAL A 10 18.94 1.98 23.31
CA VAL A 10 18.34 2.05 21.96
C VAL A 10 19.26 1.51 20.84
N GLY A 11 20.57 1.78 20.90
CA GLY A 11 21.54 1.29 19.91
C GLY A 11 21.79 -0.22 20.01
N GLU A 12 21.80 -0.77 21.23
CA GLU A 12 21.91 -2.21 21.46
C GLU A 12 20.64 -2.92 20.99
N LEU A 13 19.48 -2.35 21.29
CA LEU A 13 18.18 -2.87 20.84
C LEU A 13 18.07 -2.88 19.30
N ALA A 14 18.50 -1.79 18.65
CA ALA A 14 18.58 -1.70 17.19
C ALA A 14 19.47 -2.81 16.61
N SER A 15 20.66 -3.01 17.19
CA SER A 15 21.60 -4.05 16.75
C SER A 15 21.04 -5.47 16.91
N VAL A 16 20.32 -5.75 17.99
CA VAL A 16 19.79 -7.09 18.28
C VAL A 16 18.54 -7.41 17.44
N THR A 17 17.75 -6.39 17.12
CA THR A 17 16.47 -6.56 16.39
C THR A 17 16.59 -6.34 14.89
N GLY A 18 17.73 -5.80 14.42
CA GLY A 18 17.92 -5.42 13.02
C GLY A 18 17.14 -4.18 12.60
N LEU A 19 16.45 -3.51 13.53
CA LEU A 19 15.73 -2.27 13.27
C LEU A 19 16.67 -1.06 13.40
N THR A 20 16.31 0.04 12.74
CA THR A 20 17.07 1.28 12.89
C THR A 20 16.69 1.99 14.18
N VAL A 21 17.63 2.75 14.75
CA VAL A 21 17.35 3.65 15.89
C VAL A 21 16.22 4.63 15.54
N ARG A 22 16.13 5.08 14.27
CA ARG A 22 15.04 5.93 13.79
C ARG A 22 13.68 5.23 13.90
N THR A 23 13.59 3.96 13.52
CA THR A 23 12.36 3.16 13.66
C THR A 23 11.95 3.03 15.12
N LEU A 24 12.90 2.77 16.03
CA LEU A 24 12.62 2.66 17.46
C LEU A 24 12.17 3.99 18.09
N HIS A 25 12.73 5.12 17.64
CA HIS A 25 12.23 6.44 18.04
C HIS A 25 10.84 6.72 17.49
N TYR A 26 10.58 6.37 16.24
CA TYR A 26 9.26 6.52 15.65
C TYR A 26 8.20 5.70 16.39
N TYR A 27 8.50 4.44 16.77
CA TYR A 27 7.60 3.63 17.57
C TYR A 27 7.33 4.20 18.96
N ASP A 28 8.31 4.87 19.57
CA ASP A 28 8.14 5.61 20.84
C ASP A 28 7.24 6.84 20.63
N GLU A 29 7.45 7.60 19.55
CA GLU A 29 6.65 8.79 19.20
C GLU A 29 5.17 8.48 18.97
N ILE A 30 4.86 7.37 18.31
CA ILE A 30 3.47 6.93 18.05
C ILE A 30 2.89 6.08 19.19
N GLY A 31 3.62 5.88 20.29
CA GLY A 31 3.18 5.08 21.44
C GLY A 31 3.12 3.57 21.20
N LEU A 32 3.58 3.08 20.05
CA LEU A 32 3.58 1.66 19.71
C LEU A 32 4.59 0.87 20.56
N LEU A 33 5.75 1.46 20.86
CA LEU A 33 6.75 0.92 21.77
C LEU A 33 7.50 2.04 22.49
N SER A 34 7.22 2.25 23.77
CA SER A 34 7.94 3.21 24.60
C SER A 34 8.99 2.53 25.49
N PRO A 35 10.12 3.20 25.77
CA PRO A 35 11.16 2.65 26.64
C PRO A 35 10.66 2.55 28.08
N SER A 36 10.84 1.40 28.72
CA SER A 36 10.53 1.18 30.14
C SER A 36 11.27 2.12 31.11
N GLY A 37 12.34 2.79 30.68
CA GLY A 37 13.01 3.79 31.49
C GLY A 37 14.03 4.64 30.75
N ARG A 38 14.73 5.47 31.52
CA ARG A 38 15.87 6.27 31.05
C ARG A 38 17.04 6.15 32.02
N SER A 39 18.27 6.18 31.49
CA SER A 39 19.48 6.19 32.32
C SER A 39 19.67 7.55 32.99
N GLY A 40 20.55 7.63 33.99
CA GLY A 40 20.90 8.91 34.63
C GLY A 40 21.50 9.96 33.67
N ALA A 41 21.97 9.55 32.49
CA ALA A 41 22.44 10.44 31.42
C ALA A 41 21.36 10.75 30.36
N GLY A 42 20.11 10.32 30.57
CA GLY A 42 18.97 10.59 29.69
C GLY A 42 18.74 9.60 28.53
N HIS A 43 19.58 8.57 28.39
CA HIS A 43 19.43 7.57 27.33
C HIS A 43 18.22 6.66 27.56
N ARG A 44 17.49 6.32 26.50
CA ARG A 44 16.37 5.35 26.53
C ARG A 44 16.87 3.96 26.94
N LEU A 45 16.14 3.30 27.84
CA LEU A 45 16.38 1.96 28.35
C LEU A 45 15.14 1.09 28.13
N TYR A 46 15.34 -0.04 27.46
CA TYR A 46 14.28 -0.97 27.08
C TYR A 46 14.38 -2.26 27.88
N SER A 47 13.31 -2.66 28.56
CA SER A 47 13.25 -3.90 29.35
C SER A 47 13.14 -5.14 28.46
N ASN A 48 13.15 -6.33 29.07
CA ASN A 48 12.82 -7.57 28.36
C ASN A 48 11.37 -7.55 27.80
N ASP A 49 10.42 -6.97 28.53
CA ASP A 49 9.03 -6.87 28.09
C ASP A 49 8.90 -5.97 26.85
N ASP A 50 9.69 -4.88 26.79
CA ASP A 50 9.75 -4.03 25.60
C ASP A 50 10.29 -4.81 24.39
N VAL A 51 11.29 -5.68 24.60
CA VAL A 51 11.82 -6.54 23.55
C VAL A 51 10.77 -7.56 23.08
N GLN A 52 10.00 -8.16 24.01
CA GLN A 52 8.92 -9.07 23.66
C GLN A 52 7.81 -8.38 22.88
N ARG A 53 7.39 -7.17 23.29
CA ARG A 53 6.44 -6.35 22.53
C ARG A 53 6.98 -6.06 21.14
N LEU A 54 8.27 -5.74 21.01
CA LEU A 54 8.90 -5.51 19.72
C LEU A 54 8.91 -6.74 18.80
N TYR A 55 9.13 -7.95 19.34
CA TYR A 55 8.99 -9.17 18.55
C TYR A 55 7.56 -9.41 18.08
N ARG A 56 6.55 -9.09 18.91
CA ARG A 56 5.13 -9.16 18.50
C ARG A 56 4.81 -8.15 17.40
N ILE A 57 5.30 -6.91 17.53
CA ILE A 57 5.22 -5.90 16.47
C ILE A 57 5.83 -6.45 15.17
N GLY A 58 7.03 -7.02 15.25
CA GLY A 58 7.72 -7.61 14.09
C GLY A 58 6.93 -8.75 13.44
N LEU A 59 6.37 -9.66 14.24
CA LEU A 59 5.55 -10.77 13.75
C LEU A 59 4.30 -10.25 13.03
N LEU A 60 3.55 -9.36 13.66
CA LEU A 60 2.32 -8.80 13.11
C LEU A 60 2.59 -8.00 11.83
N ARG A 61 3.67 -7.20 11.78
CA ARG A 61 4.09 -6.52 10.55
C ARG A 61 4.42 -7.51 9.42
N ASN A 62 5.08 -8.63 9.72
CA ASN A 62 5.36 -9.68 8.72
C ASN A 62 4.11 -10.44 8.27
N LEU A 63 3.06 -10.49 9.09
CA LEU A 63 1.75 -11.02 8.71
C LEU A 63 0.95 -10.04 7.82
N GLY A 64 1.49 -8.85 7.54
CA GLY A 64 0.93 -7.88 6.60
C GLY A 64 0.12 -6.75 7.24
N LEU A 65 0.08 -6.65 8.57
CA LEU A 65 -0.66 -5.60 9.26
C LEU A 65 0.02 -4.24 9.12
N ARG A 66 -0.79 -3.19 9.05
CA ARG A 66 -0.39 -1.79 9.19
C ARG A 66 -0.10 -1.45 10.66
N LEU A 67 0.65 -0.36 10.94
CA LEU A 67 1.12 -0.07 12.30
C LEU A 67 -0.01 0.29 13.28
N ASP A 68 -1.08 0.92 12.78
CA ASP A 68 -2.35 1.16 13.46
C ASP A 68 -3.04 -0.16 13.85
N GLU A 69 -3.14 -1.12 12.93
CA GLU A 69 -3.67 -2.45 13.19
C GLU A 69 -2.81 -3.25 14.18
N VAL A 70 -1.48 -3.09 14.13
CA VAL A 70 -0.56 -3.70 15.09
C VAL A 70 -0.81 -3.16 16.49
N ALA A 71 -1.02 -1.85 16.66
CA ALA A 71 -1.35 -1.26 17.96
C ALA A 71 -2.65 -1.85 18.53
N ALA A 72 -3.72 -1.88 17.72
CA ALA A 72 -5.00 -2.48 18.11
C ALA A 72 -4.88 -3.96 18.49
N ALA A 73 -4.11 -4.74 17.71
CA ALA A 73 -3.89 -6.17 17.97
C ALA A 73 -3.05 -6.45 19.23
N LEU A 74 -2.16 -5.52 19.62
CA LEU A 74 -1.35 -5.65 20.83
C LEU A 74 -2.12 -5.27 22.09
N ASP A 75 -3.10 -4.39 21.96
CA ASP A 75 -3.82 -3.80 23.08
C ASP A 75 -5.22 -4.45 23.30
N ASP A 76 -5.73 -5.20 22.32
CA ASP A 76 -6.98 -5.98 22.42
C ASP A 76 -6.76 -7.51 22.22
N PRO A 77 -6.91 -8.34 23.27
CA PRO A 77 -6.84 -9.81 23.17
C PRO A 77 -7.94 -10.45 22.31
N ALA A 78 -9.04 -9.74 22.06
CA ALA A 78 -10.16 -10.20 21.23
C ALA A 78 -10.02 -9.80 19.76
N TRP A 79 -8.96 -9.06 19.41
CA TRP A 79 -8.64 -8.74 18.02
C TRP A 79 -8.48 -10.04 17.22
N ASP A 80 -8.96 -10.07 15.96
CA ASP A 80 -9.03 -11.28 15.12
C ASP A 80 -7.66 -11.74 14.59
N LEU A 81 -6.71 -11.92 15.50
CA LEU A 81 -5.41 -12.51 15.23
C LEU A 81 -5.56 -13.92 14.64
N PRO A 82 -6.48 -14.79 15.13
CA PRO A 82 -6.73 -16.08 14.49
C PRO A 82 -7.13 -15.95 13.01
N GLY A 83 -8.04 -15.04 12.66
CA GLY A 83 -8.46 -14.84 11.27
C GLY A 83 -7.38 -14.22 10.40
N VAL A 84 -6.54 -13.35 10.94
CA VAL A 84 -5.37 -12.80 10.23
C VAL A 84 -4.32 -13.88 9.96
N MET A 85 -4.01 -14.72 10.96
CA MET A 85 -3.14 -15.87 10.76
C MET A 85 -3.74 -16.85 9.76
N ALA A 86 -5.04 -17.13 9.82
CA ALA A 86 -5.72 -18.01 8.87
C ALA A 86 -5.65 -17.49 7.43
N ARG A 87 -5.83 -16.17 7.22
CA ARG A 87 -5.66 -15.53 5.91
C ARG A 87 -4.22 -15.68 5.38
N HIS A 88 -3.23 -15.47 6.23
CA HIS A 88 -1.83 -15.61 5.86
C HIS A 88 -1.46 -17.08 5.54
N ILE A 89 -1.93 -18.03 6.35
CA ILE A 89 -1.79 -19.47 6.08
C ILE A 89 -2.41 -19.83 4.72
N ALA A 90 -3.63 -19.36 4.45
CA ALA A 90 -4.29 -19.61 3.16
C ALA A 90 -3.51 -19.02 1.97
N GLU A 91 -2.81 -17.91 2.15
CA GLU A 91 -1.92 -17.35 1.12
C GLU A 91 -0.66 -18.20 0.92
N LEU A 92 -0.03 -18.64 2.02
CA LEU A 92 1.12 -19.55 1.97
C LEU A 92 0.74 -20.86 1.28
N ASP A 93 -0.42 -21.44 1.61
CA ASP A 93 -0.93 -22.67 1.00
C ASP A 93 -1.17 -22.51 -0.50
N ARG A 94 -1.69 -21.35 -0.94
CA ARG A 94 -1.83 -21.02 -2.38
C ARG A 94 -0.47 -20.99 -3.07
N GLY A 95 0.53 -20.35 -2.47
CA GLY A 95 1.89 -20.31 -3.00
C GLY A 95 2.55 -21.69 -3.08
N LEU A 96 2.40 -22.50 -2.01
CA LEU A 96 2.90 -23.87 -1.96
C LEU A 96 2.22 -24.77 -3.01
N ALA A 97 0.92 -24.60 -3.26
CA ALA A 97 0.21 -25.36 -4.28
C ALA A 97 0.76 -25.07 -5.69
N VAL A 98 1.05 -23.81 -6.02
CA VAL A 98 1.71 -23.42 -7.28
C VAL A 98 3.10 -24.05 -7.35
N GLY A 99 3.93 -23.87 -6.32
CA GLY A 99 5.28 -24.43 -6.29
C GLY A 99 5.32 -25.95 -6.41
N HIS A 100 4.37 -26.66 -5.78
CA HIS A 100 4.25 -28.10 -5.92
C HIS A 100 3.82 -28.54 -7.33
N ARG A 101 2.91 -27.81 -7.99
CA ARG A 101 2.56 -28.08 -9.39
C ARG A 101 3.77 -27.88 -10.28
N LEU A 102 4.44 -26.73 -10.17
CA LEU A 102 5.64 -26.42 -10.96
C LEU A 102 6.72 -27.49 -10.80
N ARG A 103 7.04 -27.86 -9.55
CA ARG A 103 8.03 -28.90 -9.25
C ARG A 103 7.68 -30.23 -9.94
N ARG A 104 6.43 -30.67 -9.83
CA ARG A 104 5.98 -31.93 -10.46
C ARG A 104 6.16 -31.87 -11.98
N ARG A 105 5.77 -30.77 -12.62
CA ARG A 105 5.88 -30.60 -14.07
C ARG A 105 7.31 -30.60 -14.55
N LEU A 106 8.17 -29.80 -13.91
CA LEU A 106 9.60 -29.76 -14.23
C LEU A 106 10.25 -31.14 -14.06
N THR A 107 9.84 -31.90 -13.04
CA THR A 107 10.31 -33.29 -12.84
C THR A 107 9.87 -34.20 -14.01
N MET A 108 8.62 -34.12 -14.45
CA MET A 108 8.11 -34.91 -15.57
C MET A 108 8.77 -34.52 -16.90
N MET A 109 8.90 -33.23 -17.17
CA MET A 109 9.56 -32.71 -18.38
C MET A 109 11.03 -33.15 -18.43
N ALA A 110 11.74 -33.09 -17.30
CA ALA A 110 13.12 -33.55 -17.21
C ALA A 110 13.24 -35.05 -17.54
N ALA A 111 12.30 -35.88 -17.06
CA ALA A 111 12.25 -37.31 -17.43
C ALA A 111 11.97 -37.52 -18.92
N THR A 112 11.00 -36.79 -19.49
CA THR A 112 10.67 -36.85 -20.93
C THR A 112 11.88 -36.50 -21.81
N VAL A 113 12.60 -35.43 -21.47
CA VAL A 113 13.82 -35.01 -22.19
C VAL A 113 14.93 -36.04 -22.03
N THR A 114 15.09 -36.62 -20.83
CA THR A 114 16.06 -37.70 -20.56
C THR A 114 15.79 -38.94 -21.42
N ASP A 115 14.52 -39.27 -21.65
CA ASP A 115 14.10 -40.34 -22.54
C ASP A 115 14.21 -39.99 -24.05
N HIS A 116 14.85 -38.87 -24.40
CA HIS A 116 14.95 -38.33 -25.76
C HIS A 116 13.60 -38.11 -26.46
N ARG A 117 12.53 -37.87 -25.70
CA ARG A 117 11.21 -37.52 -26.21
C ARG A 117 11.06 -36.00 -26.30
N SER A 118 10.23 -35.55 -27.24
CA SER A 118 9.91 -34.13 -27.39
C SER A 118 8.87 -33.69 -26.37
N LEU A 119 8.99 -32.45 -25.89
CA LEU A 119 8.01 -31.82 -25.03
C LEU A 119 6.87 -31.22 -25.86
N GLU A 120 5.65 -31.38 -25.39
CA GLU A 120 4.48 -30.79 -26.04
C GLU A 120 4.42 -29.28 -25.76
N THR A 121 3.96 -28.49 -26.74
CA THR A 121 3.87 -27.02 -26.60
C THR A 121 2.96 -26.60 -25.44
N ARG A 122 1.86 -27.32 -25.23
CA ARG A 122 0.95 -27.06 -24.09
C ARG A 122 1.65 -27.27 -22.75
N GLU A 123 2.47 -28.33 -22.64
CA GLU A 123 3.22 -28.61 -21.42
C GLU A 123 4.22 -27.49 -21.10
N LEU A 124 4.87 -26.93 -22.12
CA LEU A 124 5.74 -25.76 -22.00
C LEU A 124 4.98 -24.51 -21.55
N LEU A 125 3.88 -24.16 -22.22
CA LEU A 125 3.09 -22.95 -21.92
C LEU A 125 2.55 -22.96 -20.49
N ASP A 126 1.89 -24.05 -20.11
CA ASP A 126 1.33 -24.19 -18.79
C ASP A 126 2.44 -24.22 -17.70
N THR A 127 3.67 -24.67 -18.02
CA THR A 127 4.82 -24.61 -17.09
C THR A 127 5.34 -23.18 -16.95
N LEU A 128 5.41 -22.42 -18.05
CA LEU A 128 5.73 -20.99 -18.01
C LEU A 128 4.71 -20.20 -17.20
N GLU A 129 3.42 -20.55 -17.28
CA GLU A 129 2.37 -19.98 -16.41
C GLU A 129 2.61 -20.30 -14.93
N ASP A 130 2.86 -21.57 -14.57
CA ASP A 130 3.17 -21.93 -13.18
C ASP A 130 4.46 -21.24 -12.67
N MET A 131 5.46 -21.00 -13.53
CA MET A 131 6.67 -20.21 -13.21
C MET A 131 6.33 -18.73 -12.98
N ALA A 132 5.54 -18.13 -13.88
CA ALA A 132 5.10 -16.75 -13.75
C ALA A 132 4.24 -16.55 -12.49
N MET A 133 3.39 -17.53 -12.13
CA MET A 133 2.55 -17.51 -10.92
C MET A 133 3.35 -17.67 -9.62
N LEU A 134 4.53 -18.31 -9.67
CA LEU A 134 5.45 -18.38 -8.54
C LEU A 134 6.12 -17.02 -8.26
N ASP A 135 6.42 -16.28 -9.34
CA ASP A 135 7.06 -14.95 -9.29
C ASP A 135 6.05 -13.79 -9.18
N THR A 136 4.77 -14.00 -9.48
CA THR A 136 3.74 -12.95 -9.42
C THR A 136 3.02 -12.93 -8.08
N LYS A 137 3.71 -12.41 -7.06
CA LYS A 137 2.96 -11.63 -6.07
C LYS A 137 2.69 -10.27 -6.70
N ILE A 138 1.42 -9.92 -6.94
CA ILE A 138 1.07 -8.53 -7.24
C ILE A 138 1.47 -7.70 -6.02
N GLN A 139 2.59 -6.97 -6.13
CA GLN A 139 3.17 -6.26 -4.99
C GLN A 139 2.45 -4.95 -4.71
N ARG A 140 2.00 -4.26 -5.76
CA ARG A 140 1.37 -2.94 -5.69
C ARG A 140 0.54 -2.67 -6.94
N ARG A 141 -0.56 -1.93 -6.79
CA ARG A 141 -1.31 -1.31 -7.88
C ARG A 141 -0.97 0.18 -7.93
N ILE A 142 -0.61 0.69 -9.11
CA ILE A 142 -0.44 2.13 -9.36
C ILE A 142 -1.39 2.51 -10.50
N PRO A 143 -2.49 3.22 -10.23
CA PRO A 143 -3.37 3.70 -11.29
C PRO A 143 -2.67 4.80 -12.11
N THR A 144 -2.96 4.84 -13.41
CA THR A 144 -2.49 5.91 -14.30
C THR A 144 -3.69 6.69 -14.82
N LEU A 145 -3.74 7.97 -14.51
CA LEU A 145 -4.79 8.88 -14.94
C LEU A 145 -4.28 9.77 -16.08
N VAL A 146 -5.12 9.92 -17.11
CA VAL A 146 -4.78 10.70 -18.30
C VAL A 146 -5.38 12.10 -18.22
N TYR A 147 -4.55 13.11 -18.46
CA TYR A 147 -4.91 14.54 -18.46
C TYR A 147 -4.37 15.22 -19.72
N ARG A 148 -5.05 16.27 -20.20
CA ARG A 148 -4.52 17.11 -21.31
C ARG A 148 -3.43 18.05 -20.80
N ASP A 149 -3.55 18.54 -19.57
CA ASP A 149 -2.55 19.34 -18.89
C ASP A 149 -2.18 18.68 -17.55
N ILE A 150 -1.01 18.04 -17.50
CA ILE A 150 -0.52 17.34 -16.31
C ILE A 150 -0.19 18.33 -15.19
N ALA A 151 0.35 19.51 -15.52
CA ALA A 151 0.77 20.47 -14.50
C ALA A 151 -0.44 21.05 -13.77
N ALA A 152 -1.48 21.43 -14.52
CA ALA A 152 -2.74 21.88 -13.96
C ALA A 152 -3.45 20.76 -13.17
N ALA A 153 -3.41 19.53 -13.66
CA ALA A 153 -3.97 18.38 -12.94
C ALA A 153 -3.26 18.12 -11.61
N HIS A 154 -1.93 18.15 -11.60
CA HIS A 154 -1.12 17.96 -10.40
C HIS A 154 -1.42 19.04 -9.35
N GLU A 155 -1.47 20.32 -9.76
CA GLU A 155 -1.83 21.43 -8.88
C GLU A 155 -3.27 21.30 -8.35
N TYR A 156 -4.21 20.89 -9.19
CA TYR A 156 -5.60 20.70 -8.78
C TYR A 156 -5.75 19.56 -7.78
N LEU A 157 -5.19 18.38 -8.07
CA LEU A 157 -5.30 17.22 -7.17
C LEU A 157 -4.67 17.50 -5.81
N THR A 158 -3.57 18.24 -5.78
CA THR A 158 -2.88 18.61 -4.53
C THR A 158 -3.63 19.69 -3.76
N THR A 159 -4.09 20.75 -4.44
CA THR A 159 -4.73 21.90 -3.79
C THR A 159 -6.19 21.63 -3.42
N VAL A 160 -6.95 21.04 -4.34
CA VAL A 160 -8.41 20.86 -4.20
C VAL A 160 -8.75 19.57 -3.47
N PHE A 161 -8.06 18.47 -3.78
CA PHE A 161 -8.28 17.17 -3.12
C PHE A 161 -7.24 16.81 -2.06
N GLY A 162 -6.34 17.73 -1.72
CA GLY A 162 -5.42 17.57 -0.59
C GLY A 162 -4.39 16.45 -0.78
N MET A 163 -4.11 16.03 -2.01
CA MET A 163 -3.13 14.99 -2.29
C MET A 163 -1.71 15.50 -2.04
N GLU A 164 -0.80 14.60 -1.66
CA GLU A 164 0.60 14.98 -1.50
C GLU A 164 1.27 15.10 -2.88
N PRO A 165 2.01 16.19 -3.16
CA PRO A 165 2.67 16.39 -4.44
C PRO A 165 3.81 15.40 -4.64
N GLY A 166 3.82 14.69 -5.77
CA GLY A 166 4.95 13.89 -6.24
C GLY A 166 5.77 14.58 -7.33
N ARG A 167 6.69 13.83 -7.94
CA ARG A 167 7.60 14.35 -8.99
C ARG A 167 6.83 14.72 -10.26
N ILE A 168 7.27 15.78 -10.95
CA ILE A 168 6.86 16.10 -12.33
C ILE A 168 8.08 15.94 -13.24
N SER A 169 7.95 15.12 -14.29
CA SER A 169 8.96 14.95 -15.34
C SER A 169 8.60 15.80 -16.55
N ARG A 170 9.55 16.64 -16.98
CA ARG A 170 9.39 17.57 -18.10
C ARG A 170 10.38 17.27 -19.22
N GLY A 171 9.96 17.51 -20.46
CA GLY A 171 10.85 17.51 -21.63
C GLY A 171 11.70 18.77 -21.72
N ASP A 172 12.59 18.81 -22.71
CA ASP A 172 13.51 19.95 -22.95
C ASP A 172 12.76 21.25 -23.29
N ASP A 173 11.53 21.14 -23.79
CA ASP A 173 10.62 22.25 -24.09
C ASP A 173 9.85 22.76 -22.85
N GLY A 174 10.04 22.13 -21.68
CA GLY A 174 9.35 22.45 -20.43
C GLY A 174 7.98 21.78 -20.26
N THR A 175 7.50 21.04 -21.27
CA THR A 175 6.21 20.35 -21.24
C THR A 175 6.25 19.19 -20.26
N ALA A 176 5.23 19.07 -19.40
CA ALA A 176 5.11 17.93 -18.50
C ALA A 176 4.58 16.70 -19.25
N HIS A 177 5.32 15.59 -19.21
CA HIS A 177 4.92 14.33 -19.86
C HIS A 177 4.45 13.26 -18.86
N HIS A 178 4.90 13.38 -17.61
CA HIS A 178 4.52 12.50 -16.52
C HIS A 178 4.55 13.24 -15.19
N ALA A 179 3.65 12.91 -14.28
CA ALA A 179 3.73 13.37 -12.89
C ALA A 179 3.17 12.33 -11.92
N GLU A 180 3.40 12.56 -10.64
CA GLU A 180 2.93 11.72 -9.55
C GLU A 180 2.21 12.56 -8.50
N VAL A 181 1.15 11.99 -7.91
CA VAL A 181 0.57 12.46 -6.64
C VAL A 181 0.38 11.27 -5.71
N THR A 182 0.36 11.51 -4.41
CA THR A 182 0.14 10.45 -3.41
C THR A 182 -1.17 10.67 -2.67
N ALA A 183 -1.95 9.60 -2.53
CA ALA A 183 -3.17 9.53 -1.74
C ALA A 183 -3.01 8.43 -0.68
N GLY A 184 -2.79 8.81 0.58
CA GLY A 184 -2.52 7.86 1.66
C GLY A 184 -1.26 7.04 1.39
N ASP A 185 -1.40 5.72 1.24
CA ASP A 185 -0.30 4.78 0.96
C ASP A 185 -0.08 4.50 -0.55
N GLY A 186 -0.92 5.07 -1.41
CA GLY A 186 -0.92 4.86 -2.86
C GLY A 186 -0.33 6.03 -3.64
N VAL A 187 0.52 5.73 -4.64
CA VAL A 187 0.93 6.69 -5.67
C VAL A 187 -0.03 6.56 -6.84
N ILE A 188 -0.42 7.69 -7.42
CA ILE A 188 -1.19 7.81 -8.64
C ILE A 188 -0.29 8.46 -9.69
N TRP A 189 -0.18 7.82 -10.85
CA TRP A 189 0.55 8.34 -12.00
C TRP A 189 -0.36 9.21 -12.86
N LEU A 190 0.18 10.33 -13.32
CA LEU A 190 -0.46 11.25 -14.25
C LEU A 190 0.28 11.15 -15.59
N HIS A 191 -0.47 10.95 -16.66
CA HIS A 191 0.07 10.83 -18.01
C HIS A 191 -0.63 11.81 -18.97
N ALA A 192 0.11 12.33 -19.93
CA ALA A 192 -0.46 13.18 -20.97
C ALA A 192 -1.34 12.36 -21.92
N VAL A 193 -2.26 13.03 -22.63
CA VAL A 193 -2.92 12.41 -23.78
C VAL A 193 -1.87 11.91 -24.79
N SER A 194 -2.10 10.73 -25.36
CA SER A 194 -1.16 10.11 -26.30
C SER A 194 -1.92 9.30 -27.33
N GLU A 195 -1.86 9.73 -28.59
CA GLU A 195 -2.45 8.97 -29.71
C GLU A 195 -1.73 7.64 -29.91
N GLN A 196 -0.39 7.62 -29.79
CA GLN A 196 0.43 6.42 -29.93
C GLN A 196 -0.02 5.28 -28.99
N PHE A 197 -0.41 5.61 -27.76
CA PHE A 197 -0.82 4.65 -26.74
C PHE A 197 -2.34 4.57 -26.55
N GLY A 198 -3.13 5.27 -27.38
CA GLY A 198 -4.58 5.30 -27.26
C GLY A 198 -5.09 5.94 -25.96
N LEU A 199 -4.31 6.84 -25.35
CA LEU A 199 -4.63 7.49 -24.08
C LEU A 199 -5.38 8.81 -24.33
N GLN A 200 -6.59 8.91 -23.80
CA GLN A 200 -7.47 10.09 -23.94
C GLN A 200 -7.98 10.56 -22.58
N SER A 201 -8.18 11.88 -22.46
CA SER A 201 -8.85 12.47 -21.30
C SER A 201 -10.36 12.18 -21.36
N PRO A 202 -11.05 11.96 -20.20
CA PRO A 202 -12.51 11.82 -20.16
C PRO A 202 -13.25 12.99 -20.82
N LEU A 203 -12.72 14.21 -20.71
CA LEU A 203 -13.28 15.40 -21.36
C LEU A 203 -13.28 15.31 -22.89
N THR A 204 -12.24 14.70 -23.49
CA THR A 204 -12.16 14.48 -24.93
C THR A 204 -13.17 13.43 -25.40
N VAL A 205 -13.35 12.37 -24.60
CA VAL A 205 -14.27 11.27 -24.92
C VAL A 205 -15.73 11.64 -24.62
N GLY A 206 -15.96 12.64 -23.77
CA GLY A 206 -17.29 13.03 -23.31
C GLY A 206 -17.92 12.05 -22.31
N ALA A 207 -17.12 11.13 -21.79
CA ALA A 207 -17.55 10.12 -20.83
C ALA A 207 -16.41 9.77 -19.87
N CYS A 208 -16.76 9.53 -18.61
CA CYS A 208 -15.84 9.03 -17.60
C CYS A 208 -15.94 7.50 -17.58
N THR A 209 -14.89 6.83 -18.04
CA THR A 209 -14.80 5.36 -18.09
C THR A 209 -14.24 4.75 -16.82
N GLU A 210 -13.71 5.58 -15.91
CA GLU A 210 -13.06 5.19 -14.66
C GLU A 210 -13.27 6.27 -13.61
N GLY A 211 -13.72 5.88 -12.42
CA GLY A 211 -13.75 6.72 -11.23
C GLY A 211 -12.90 6.13 -10.11
N MET A 212 -12.49 6.95 -9.14
CA MET A 212 -11.66 6.52 -8.03
C MET A 212 -12.31 6.85 -6.68
N SER A 213 -12.34 5.87 -5.79
CA SER A 213 -12.80 6.03 -4.40
C SER A 213 -11.61 6.08 -3.45
N ILE A 214 -11.61 7.05 -2.54
CA ILE A 214 -10.53 7.29 -1.58
C ILE A 214 -11.12 7.35 -0.18
N VAL A 215 -10.57 6.56 0.73
CA VAL A 215 -10.92 6.65 2.15
C VAL A 215 -10.16 7.81 2.77
N VAL A 216 -10.90 8.68 3.45
CA VAL A 216 -10.37 9.83 4.20
C VAL A 216 -10.78 9.72 5.67
N GLU A 217 -10.00 10.32 6.55
CA GLU A 217 -10.24 10.28 8.00
C GLU A 217 -11.58 10.93 8.37
N ASP A 218 -11.86 12.12 7.83
CA ASP A 218 -13.11 12.85 8.00
C ASP A 218 -13.61 13.36 6.64
N VAL A 219 -14.61 12.66 6.11
CA VAL A 219 -15.21 12.98 4.81
C VAL A 219 -15.94 14.32 4.79
N ASP A 220 -16.53 14.76 5.90
CA ASP A 220 -17.20 16.06 5.97
C ASP A 220 -16.17 17.20 5.99
N ALA A 221 -15.03 17.03 6.68
CA ALA A 221 -13.93 17.99 6.64
C ALA A 221 -13.29 18.05 5.25
N HIS A 222 -13.02 16.91 4.63
CA HIS A 222 -12.48 16.84 3.29
C HIS A 222 -13.42 17.48 2.26
N PHE A 223 -14.73 17.23 2.37
CA PHE A 223 -15.75 17.89 1.57
C PHE A 223 -15.72 19.40 1.69
N ARG A 224 -15.69 19.95 2.91
CA ARG A 224 -15.64 21.39 3.15
C ARG A 224 -14.41 22.02 2.49
N HIS A 225 -13.25 21.36 2.62
CA HIS A 225 -12.00 21.78 1.95
C HIS A 225 -12.17 21.80 0.43
N ALA A 226 -12.55 20.66 -0.16
CA ALA A 226 -12.67 20.54 -1.61
C ALA A 226 -13.68 21.54 -2.20
N ARG A 227 -14.83 21.74 -1.53
CA ARG A 227 -15.83 22.73 -1.94
C ARG A 227 -15.29 24.16 -1.87
N ALA A 228 -14.58 24.51 -0.79
CA ALA A 228 -13.96 25.82 -0.64
C ALA A 228 -12.86 26.08 -1.67
N ALA A 229 -12.14 25.03 -2.07
CA ALA A 229 -11.11 25.07 -3.11
C ALA A 229 -11.68 25.02 -4.54
N GLY A 230 -13.00 24.97 -4.72
CA GLY A 230 -13.66 25.07 -6.03
C GLY A 230 -13.93 23.74 -6.73
N ALA A 231 -13.98 22.62 -6.00
CA ALA A 231 -14.39 21.34 -6.57
C ALA A 231 -15.83 21.37 -7.10
N GLU A 232 -16.05 20.73 -8.25
CA GLU A 232 -17.39 20.49 -8.77
C GLU A 232 -18.02 19.32 -8.00
N ILE A 233 -18.84 19.62 -7.00
CA ILE A 233 -19.51 18.62 -6.16
C ILE A 233 -20.73 18.04 -6.89
N LEU A 234 -20.82 16.71 -6.96
CA LEU A 234 -21.98 16.01 -7.51
C LEU A 234 -23.09 15.80 -6.48
N TYR A 235 -22.73 15.41 -5.27
CA TYR A 235 -23.62 15.35 -4.11
C TYR A 235 -22.82 15.56 -2.82
N GLU A 236 -23.47 16.05 -1.78
CA GLU A 236 -22.87 16.33 -0.47
C GLU A 236 -22.74 15.06 0.38
N PRO A 237 -21.88 15.05 1.43
CA PRO A 237 -21.67 13.89 2.29
C PRO A 237 -22.97 13.23 2.77
N THR A 238 -23.16 11.98 2.37
CA THR A 238 -24.38 11.20 2.62
C THR A 238 -24.01 9.82 3.15
N ASP A 239 -24.77 9.33 4.13
CA ASP A 239 -24.59 7.98 4.66
C ASP A 239 -25.15 6.95 3.69
N GLN A 240 -24.33 5.98 3.31
CA GLN A 240 -24.66 4.97 2.31
C GLN A 240 -25.02 3.64 2.95
N PHE A 241 -25.91 2.89 2.30
CA PHE A 241 -26.38 1.59 2.78
C PHE A 241 -25.28 0.52 2.92
N TYR A 242 -24.09 0.77 2.34
CA TYR A 242 -22.94 -0.12 2.37
C TYR A 242 -21.89 0.26 3.43
N GLY A 243 -22.26 1.09 4.41
CA GLY A 243 -21.45 1.33 5.63
C GLY A 243 -20.40 2.44 5.50
N TYR A 244 -20.57 3.36 4.56
CA TYR A 244 -19.69 4.51 4.38
C TYR A 244 -20.50 5.79 4.28
N ARG A 245 -19.95 6.87 4.80
CA ARG A 245 -20.38 8.23 4.52
C ARG A 245 -19.50 8.75 3.40
N ASP A 246 -20.08 9.18 2.29
CA ASP A 246 -19.30 9.60 1.13
C ASP A 246 -19.87 10.83 0.41
N TYR A 247 -19.01 11.49 -0.36
CA TYR A 247 -19.41 12.50 -1.35
C TYR A 247 -18.64 12.27 -2.64
N SER A 248 -19.19 12.74 -3.76
CA SER A 248 -18.49 12.70 -5.05
C SER A 248 -18.26 14.08 -5.65
N ALA A 249 -17.17 14.21 -6.40
CA ALA A 249 -16.81 15.40 -7.14
C ALA A 249 -16.23 15.05 -8.51
N ARG A 250 -16.18 16.04 -9.41
CA ARG A 250 -15.43 15.98 -10.66
C ARG A 250 -14.14 16.79 -10.58
N ASP A 251 -13.10 16.28 -11.24
CA ASP A 251 -11.87 17.05 -11.46
C ASP A 251 -11.91 17.90 -12.74
N LEU A 252 -10.80 18.57 -13.05
CA LEU A 252 -10.63 19.43 -14.23
C LEU A 252 -10.93 18.72 -15.57
N GLU A 253 -10.83 17.40 -15.62
CA GLU A 253 -11.09 16.61 -16.82
C GLU A 253 -12.40 15.84 -16.74
N GLN A 254 -13.29 16.20 -15.80
CA GLN A 254 -14.60 15.60 -15.57
C GLN A 254 -14.54 14.14 -15.06
N ARG A 255 -13.40 13.70 -14.53
CA ARG A 255 -13.26 12.37 -13.91
C ARG A 255 -14.02 12.33 -12.59
N LEU A 256 -14.65 11.19 -12.31
CA LEU A 256 -15.39 10.97 -11.08
C LEU A 256 -14.45 10.57 -9.92
N TRP A 257 -14.59 11.27 -8.81
CA TRP A 257 -13.92 10.98 -7.55
C TRP A 257 -14.95 10.81 -6.44
N SER A 258 -14.80 9.78 -5.61
CA SER A 258 -15.59 9.61 -4.37
C SER A 258 -14.64 9.61 -3.17
N PHE A 259 -14.97 10.39 -2.15
CA PHE A 259 -14.23 10.40 -0.89
C PHE A 259 -15.15 9.89 0.21
N MET A 260 -14.65 9.00 1.07
CA MET A 260 -15.49 8.26 2.00
C MET A 260 -14.83 8.02 3.35
N THR A 261 -15.63 7.92 4.40
CA THR A 261 -15.22 7.49 5.74
C THR A 261 -16.16 6.36 6.19
N PRO A 262 -15.67 5.25 6.77
CA PRO A 262 -16.54 4.22 7.33
C PRO A 262 -17.49 4.80 8.37
N ILE A 263 -18.71 4.29 8.43
CA ILE A 263 -19.68 4.63 9.50
C ILE A 263 -19.63 3.50 10.52
N ASP A 264 -19.41 3.85 11.79
CA ASP A 264 -19.43 2.92 12.92
C ASP A 264 -20.84 2.37 13.23
#